data_AF-A0A090Z2B4-F1
#
_entry.id   AF-A0A090Z2B4-F1
#
_cell.length_a   1.000
_cell.length_b   1.000
_cell.length_c   1.000
_cell.angle_alpha   90.00
_cell.angle_beta   90.00
_cell.angle_gamma   90.00
#
_symmetry.space_group_name_H-M   'P 1'
#
loop_
_entity.id
_entity.type
_entity.pdbx_description
1 polymer ?
#
loop_
_entity_poly.entity_id
_entity_poly.type
_entity_poly.pdbx_seq_one_letter_code
_entity_poly.pdbx_strand_id
1 'polypeptide(L)'
;MNKTEVLLRELKDRCSFCDEEEDKTLLKTPNFQVRFSVGQIVEGYCLIIPNDHYHCMGSLPENLRNEYLTLKNHVRKILTETYGSCIFYEHGRVGVCDVQPGEQLCYHAHLHAVPVDVDLLSKIQESFIPIKLKTYEELQGYYKKLGHYLYFENSNSEKFIFNINRPIRRQYLRFLTADGIGKPELANWRKHPGYELMKKARITLIPHFNNIKIQ
;
A
#
# COMPACT_ATOMS: atom_id res chain seq x y z
N MET A 1 27.96 5.31 -17.10
CA MET A 1 26.97 4.97 -16.06
C MET A 1 27.70 4.37 -14.88
N ASN A 2 27.47 4.88 -13.67
CA ASN A 2 28.06 4.29 -12.46
C ASN A 2 27.32 2.99 -12.07
N LYS A 3 27.93 2.14 -11.21
CA LYS A 3 27.33 0.86 -10.79
C LYS A 3 25.94 1.02 -10.14
N THR A 4 25.69 2.10 -9.42
CA THR A 4 24.40 2.42 -8.79
C THR A 4 23.34 2.75 -9.85
N GLU A 5 23.69 3.49 -10.90
CA GLU A 5 22.78 3.80 -12.01
C GLU A 5 22.42 2.56 -12.83
N VAL A 6 23.38 1.66 -13.03
CA VAL A 6 23.15 0.35 -13.67
C VAL A 6 22.18 -0.48 -12.82
N LEU A 7 22.41 -0.57 -11.50
CA LEU A 7 21.58 -1.35 -10.59
C LEU A 7 20.15 -0.79 -10.47
N LEU A 8 19.98 0.53 -10.39
CA LEU A 8 18.66 1.18 -10.36
C LEU A 8 17.88 0.94 -11.65
N ARG A 9 18.57 0.90 -12.80
CA ARG A 9 17.96 0.61 -14.09
C ARG A 9 17.54 -0.86 -14.20
N GLU A 10 18.40 -1.79 -13.79
CA GLU A 10 18.08 -3.23 -13.77
C GLU A 10 16.93 -3.57 -12.81
N LEU A 11 16.81 -2.87 -11.67
CA LEU A 11 15.68 -3.02 -10.75
C LEU A 11 14.37 -2.47 -11.34
N LYS A 12 14.45 -1.37 -12.08
CA LYS A 12 13.30 -0.82 -12.82
C LYS A 12 12.80 -1.82 -13.87
N ASP A 13 13.72 -2.46 -14.60
CA ASP A 13 13.42 -3.45 -15.64
C ASP A 13 12.77 -4.76 -15.12
N ARG A 14 12.65 -4.93 -13.79
CA ARG A 14 11.99 -6.09 -13.16
C ARG A 14 10.88 -5.71 -12.17
N CYS A 15 10.48 -4.44 -12.12
CA CYS A 15 9.48 -3.97 -11.17
C CYS A 15 8.11 -3.80 -11.82
N SER A 16 7.15 -4.67 -11.48
CA SER A 16 5.77 -4.60 -12.01
C SER A 16 5.02 -3.31 -11.66
N PHE A 17 5.50 -2.54 -10.68
CA PHE A 17 4.92 -1.25 -10.30
C PHE A 17 5.59 -0.05 -11.00
N CYS A 18 6.79 -0.22 -11.55
CA CYS A 18 7.43 0.78 -12.40
C CYS A 18 6.79 0.81 -13.80
N ASP A 19 6.20 -0.30 -14.23
CA ASP A 19 5.43 -0.38 -15.46
C ASP A 19 4.03 0.21 -15.27
N GLU A 20 3.64 1.04 -16.23
CA GLU A 20 2.31 1.64 -16.27
C GLU A 20 1.30 0.64 -16.82
N GLU A 21 0.16 0.50 -16.13
CA GLU A 21 -0.97 -0.31 -16.58
C GLU A 21 -2.24 0.55 -16.56
N GLU A 22 -2.50 1.26 -17.66
CA GLU A 22 -3.64 2.18 -17.78
C GLU A 22 -4.97 1.51 -17.39
N ASP A 23 -5.16 0.24 -17.77
CA ASP A 23 -6.36 -0.56 -17.45
C ASP A 23 -6.58 -0.80 -15.95
N LYS A 24 -5.61 -0.51 -15.09
CA LYS A 24 -5.73 -0.62 -13.63
C LYS A 24 -5.70 0.72 -12.92
N THR A 25 -5.38 1.81 -13.61
CA THR A 25 -5.23 3.15 -13.02
C THR A 25 -6.59 3.82 -12.81
N LEU A 26 -6.81 4.30 -11.59
CA LEU A 26 -7.97 5.10 -11.17
C LEU A 26 -7.70 6.61 -11.31
N LEU A 27 -6.50 7.02 -10.91
CA LEU A 27 -6.06 8.41 -10.92
C LEU A 27 -4.55 8.44 -11.08
N LYS A 28 -4.05 9.36 -11.89
CA LYS A 28 -2.63 9.67 -12.00
C LYS A 28 -2.41 11.13 -11.63
N THR A 29 -1.41 11.37 -10.81
CA THR A 29 -0.92 12.69 -10.40
C THR A 29 0.54 12.83 -10.87
N PRO A 30 1.18 14.01 -10.71
CA PRO A 30 2.56 14.20 -11.16
C PRO A 30 3.53 13.12 -10.64
N ASN A 31 3.44 12.74 -9.35
CA ASN A 31 4.38 11.81 -8.73
C ASN A 31 3.76 10.51 -8.21
N PHE A 32 2.44 10.33 -8.31
CA PHE A 32 1.76 9.14 -7.82
C PHE A 32 0.66 8.63 -8.77
N GLN A 33 0.24 7.41 -8.52
CA GLN A 33 -0.91 6.78 -9.15
C GLN A 33 -1.72 6.01 -8.11
N VAL A 34 -3.04 6.02 -8.29
CA VAL A 34 -3.96 5.13 -7.59
C VAL A 34 -4.31 4.00 -8.55
N ARG A 35 -4.01 2.75 -8.18
CA ARG A 35 -4.26 1.57 -9.03
C ARG A 35 -5.09 0.53 -8.30
N PHE A 36 -5.93 -0.17 -9.04
CA PHE A 36 -6.44 -1.46 -8.57
C PHE A 36 -5.32 -2.49 -8.52
N SER A 37 -5.32 -3.30 -7.47
CA SER A 37 -4.42 -4.45 -7.38
C SER A 37 -5.15 -5.74 -7.76
N VAL A 38 -4.46 -6.66 -8.43
CA VAL A 38 -4.92 -8.05 -8.51
C VAL A 38 -4.96 -8.63 -7.09
N GLY A 39 -5.94 -9.50 -6.84
CA GLY A 39 -6.21 -10.00 -5.50
C GLY A 39 -7.08 -9.06 -4.68
N GLN A 40 -8.17 -8.57 -5.26
CA GLN A 40 -9.18 -7.84 -4.48
C GLN A 40 -9.68 -8.71 -3.32
N ILE A 41 -9.54 -8.22 -2.09
CA ILE A 41 -10.07 -8.87 -0.88
C ILE A 41 -11.50 -8.39 -0.63
N VAL A 42 -11.76 -7.12 -0.97
CA VAL A 42 -13.06 -6.45 -0.94
C VAL A 42 -13.18 -5.55 -2.18
N GLU A 43 -14.40 -5.15 -2.51
CA GLU A 43 -14.64 -4.13 -3.54
C GLU A 43 -14.01 -2.80 -3.13
N GLY A 44 -13.33 -2.12 -4.06
CA GLY A 44 -12.73 -0.80 -3.81
C GLY A 44 -11.31 -0.83 -3.25
N TYR A 45 -10.73 -2.01 -3.03
CA TYR A 45 -9.33 -2.12 -2.62
C TYR A 45 -8.40 -1.58 -3.72
N CYS A 46 -7.66 -0.52 -3.41
CA CYS A 46 -6.68 0.07 -4.30
C CYS A 46 -5.33 0.28 -3.62
N LEU A 47 -4.34 0.69 -4.42
CA LEU A 47 -2.99 1.01 -4.00
C LEU A 47 -2.70 2.47 -4.34
N ILE A 48 -2.02 3.18 -3.45
CA ILE A 48 -1.33 4.43 -3.75
C ILE A 48 0.13 4.09 -3.99
N ILE A 49 0.66 4.43 -5.15
CA ILE A 49 1.98 4.01 -5.62
C ILE A 49 2.71 5.25 -6.16
N PRO A 50 3.96 5.54 -5.77
CA PRO A 50 4.74 6.58 -6.43
C PRO A 50 5.11 6.13 -7.85
N ASN A 51 5.16 7.09 -8.78
CA ASN A 51 5.51 6.86 -10.17
C ASN A 51 6.98 6.41 -10.30
N ASP A 52 7.86 6.98 -9.48
CA ASP A 52 9.26 6.57 -9.37
C ASP A 52 9.47 5.43 -8.35
N HIS A 53 10.58 4.72 -8.52
CA HIS A 53 10.93 3.60 -7.66
C HIS A 53 11.47 4.08 -6.31
N TYR A 54 10.66 3.90 -5.26
CA TYR A 54 11.06 4.08 -3.86
C TYR A 54 10.84 2.79 -3.10
N HIS A 55 11.63 2.53 -2.05
CA HIS A 55 11.57 1.24 -1.36
C HIS A 55 10.39 1.07 -0.40
N CYS A 56 9.88 2.17 0.13
CA CYS A 56 8.70 2.24 0.97
C CYS A 56 8.22 3.69 1.09
N MET A 57 7.02 3.92 1.60
CA MET A 57 6.46 5.25 1.80
C MET A 57 7.35 6.09 2.74
N GLY A 58 7.88 5.49 3.80
CA GLY A 58 8.83 6.13 4.71
C GLY A 58 10.13 6.62 4.05
N SER A 59 10.44 6.17 2.83
CA SER A 59 11.61 6.59 2.06
C SER A 59 11.34 7.72 1.05
N LEU A 60 10.09 8.18 0.92
CA LEU A 60 9.74 9.24 -0.02
C LEU A 60 10.49 10.55 0.28
N PRO A 61 11.01 11.25 -0.74
CA PRO A 61 11.55 12.59 -0.61
C PRO A 61 10.55 13.58 0.01
N GLU A 62 11.06 14.55 0.77
CA GLU A 62 10.21 15.53 1.46
C GLU A 62 9.36 16.36 0.48
N ASN A 63 9.87 16.67 -0.71
CA ASN A 63 9.14 17.43 -1.73
C ASN A 63 7.90 16.68 -2.27
N LEU A 64 7.80 15.35 -2.11
CA LEU A 64 6.63 14.57 -2.53
C LEU A 64 5.56 14.44 -1.44
N ARG A 65 5.86 14.86 -0.20
CA ARG A 65 5.00 14.63 0.97
C ARG A 65 3.62 15.27 0.82
N ASN A 66 3.55 16.52 0.36
CA ASN A 66 2.28 17.25 0.31
C ASN A 66 1.31 16.61 -0.68
N GLU A 67 1.79 16.25 -1.87
CA GLU A 67 1.02 15.51 -2.87
C GLU A 67 0.55 14.16 -2.33
N TYR A 68 1.47 13.38 -1.73
CA TYR A 68 1.14 12.08 -1.15
C TYR A 68 0.04 12.17 -0.09
N LEU A 69 0.16 13.10 0.87
CA LEU A 69 -0.81 13.25 1.95
C LEU A 69 -2.17 13.75 1.42
N THR A 70 -2.15 14.67 0.45
CA THR A 70 -3.36 15.15 -0.22
C THR A 70 -4.07 14.01 -0.95
N LEU A 71 -3.33 13.22 -1.74
CA LEU A 71 -3.85 12.07 -2.45
C LEU A 71 -4.41 11.01 -1.48
N LYS A 72 -3.67 10.65 -0.42
CA LYS A 72 -4.13 9.70 0.58
C LYS A 72 -5.44 10.15 1.25
N ASN A 73 -5.56 11.44 1.57
CA ASN A 73 -6.78 11.98 2.16
C ASN A 73 -7.96 11.92 1.19
N HIS A 74 -7.75 12.21 -0.10
CA HIS A 74 -8.78 12.02 -1.12
C HIS A 74 -9.22 10.56 -1.26
N VAL A 75 -8.26 9.63 -1.31
CA VAL A 75 -8.56 8.18 -1.36
C VAL A 75 -9.36 7.75 -0.13
N ARG A 76 -8.93 8.14 1.08
CA ARG A 76 -9.66 7.86 2.32
C ARG A 76 -11.09 8.36 2.23
N LYS A 77 -11.26 9.63 1.84
CA LYS A 77 -12.58 10.27 1.74
C LYS A 77 -13.49 9.50 0.79
N ILE A 78 -13.03 9.24 -0.43
CA ILE A 78 -13.84 8.52 -1.44
C ILE A 78 -14.21 7.12 -0.95
N LEU A 79 -13.25 6.34 -0.44
CA LEU A 79 -13.52 4.98 0.01
C LEU A 79 -14.45 4.96 1.21
N THR A 80 -14.29 5.87 2.17
CA THR A 80 -15.19 6.00 3.32
C THR A 80 -16.59 6.45 2.91
N GLU A 81 -16.73 7.43 2.00
CA GLU A 81 -18.05 7.88 1.51
C GLU A 81 -18.77 6.80 0.69
N THR A 82 -18.02 5.95 -0.01
CA THR A 82 -18.57 4.90 -0.90
C THR A 82 -18.87 3.60 -0.16
N TYR A 83 -17.98 3.19 0.75
CA TYR A 83 -17.99 1.86 1.39
C TYR A 83 -18.06 1.91 2.92
N GLY A 84 -18.12 3.10 3.52
CA GLY A 84 -18.32 3.34 4.95
C GLY A 84 -17.05 3.39 5.80
N SER A 85 -15.96 2.75 5.40
CA SER A 85 -14.70 2.74 6.15
C SER A 85 -13.50 2.57 5.24
N CYS A 86 -12.31 2.87 5.76
CA CYS A 86 -11.04 2.67 5.06
C CYS A 86 -9.90 2.48 6.07
N ILE A 87 -9.13 1.41 5.90
CA ILE A 87 -7.83 1.25 6.56
C ILE A 87 -6.71 1.46 5.54
N PHE A 88 -5.54 1.84 6.01
CA PHE A 88 -4.32 1.80 5.21
C PHE A 88 -3.27 0.90 5.83
N TYR A 89 -2.46 0.26 4.99
CA TYR A 89 -1.26 -0.41 5.47
C TYR A 89 -0.16 -0.52 4.43
N GLU A 90 1.06 -0.67 4.92
CA GLU A 90 2.25 -0.96 4.12
C GLU A 90 3.12 -1.98 4.85
N HIS A 91 3.75 -2.90 4.12
CA HIS A 91 4.73 -3.83 4.66
C HIS A 91 6.15 -3.25 4.76
N GLY A 92 6.33 -1.96 4.49
CA GLY A 92 7.62 -1.28 4.44
C GLY A 92 8.65 -2.09 3.64
N ARG A 93 9.74 -2.46 4.31
CA ARG A 93 10.80 -3.33 3.76
C ARG A 93 10.82 -4.72 4.40
N VAL A 94 9.66 -5.28 4.74
CA VAL A 94 9.54 -6.62 5.35
C VAL A 94 8.43 -7.44 4.69
N GLY A 95 8.39 -8.75 4.97
CA GLY A 95 7.22 -9.59 4.67
C GLY A 95 6.74 -9.56 3.21
N VAL A 96 7.70 -9.46 2.28
CA VAL A 96 7.57 -9.19 0.83
C VAL A 96 6.20 -9.44 0.20
N CYS A 97 5.68 -8.42 -0.49
CA CYS A 97 4.40 -8.45 -1.17
C CYS A 97 4.43 -9.32 -2.44
N ASP A 98 5.48 -9.23 -3.26
CA ASP A 98 5.68 -10.09 -4.42
C ASP A 98 7.17 -10.37 -4.66
N VAL A 99 7.49 -11.57 -5.14
CA VAL A 99 8.82 -11.98 -5.59
C VAL A 99 8.59 -13.02 -6.68
N GLN A 100 9.01 -12.75 -7.92
CA GLN A 100 9.02 -13.78 -8.96
C GLN A 100 10.22 -14.72 -8.76
N PRO A 101 10.15 -15.97 -9.23
CA PRO A 101 11.30 -16.86 -9.23
C PRO A 101 12.50 -16.23 -9.97
N GLY A 102 13.63 -16.05 -9.29
CA GLY A 102 14.86 -15.47 -9.86
C GLY A 102 15.02 -13.96 -9.71
N GLU A 103 14.12 -13.27 -8.98
CA GLU A 103 14.22 -11.84 -8.71
C GLU A 103 14.92 -11.54 -7.37
N GLN A 104 15.73 -10.47 -7.36
CA GLN A 104 16.09 -9.79 -6.11
C GLN A 104 14.82 -9.18 -5.50
N LEU A 105 14.76 -9.09 -4.17
CA LEU A 105 13.65 -8.51 -3.42
C LEU A 105 13.37 -7.08 -3.92
N CYS A 106 12.38 -6.93 -4.78
CA CYS A 106 11.95 -5.64 -5.31
C CYS A 106 10.90 -5.04 -4.37
N TYR A 107 11.32 -4.08 -3.56
CA TYR A 107 10.42 -3.28 -2.75
C TYR A 107 10.12 -2.00 -3.54
N HIS A 108 8.98 -1.96 -4.23
CA HIS A 108 8.41 -0.70 -4.72
C HIS A 108 7.36 -0.25 -3.72
N ALA A 109 7.43 1.01 -3.29
CA ALA A 109 6.55 1.57 -2.28
C ALA A 109 5.10 1.50 -2.74
N HIS A 110 4.22 0.96 -1.92
CA HIS A 110 2.79 0.98 -2.21
C HIS A 110 2.00 0.96 -0.90
N LEU A 111 1.11 1.91 -0.75
CA LEU A 111 0.19 1.94 0.38
C LEU A 111 -1.09 1.23 -0.04
N HIS A 112 -1.45 0.18 0.67
CA HIS A 112 -2.74 -0.47 0.52
C HIS A 112 -3.83 0.42 1.12
N ALA A 113 -4.89 0.67 0.37
CA ALA A 113 -6.10 1.35 0.80
C ALA A 113 -7.26 0.36 0.72
N VAL A 114 -7.76 -0.13 1.86
CA VAL A 114 -8.73 -1.22 1.91
C VAL A 114 -10.01 -0.73 2.58
N PRO A 115 -11.17 -0.74 1.88
CA PRO A 115 -12.43 -0.27 2.44
C PRO A 115 -13.07 -1.32 3.36
N VAL A 116 -12.54 -1.43 4.57
CA VAL A 116 -13.01 -2.33 5.62
C VAL A 116 -12.84 -1.67 6.99
N ASP A 117 -13.61 -2.14 7.97
CA ASP A 117 -13.44 -1.80 9.38
C ASP A 117 -13.11 -3.07 10.15
N VAL A 118 -11.83 -3.43 10.14
CA VAL A 118 -11.31 -4.60 10.86
C VAL A 118 -10.23 -4.17 11.85
N ASP A 119 -10.27 -4.73 13.05
CA ASP A 119 -9.31 -4.43 14.11
C ASP A 119 -7.99 -5.19 13.91
N LEU A 120 -7.20 -4.73 12.93
CA LEU A 120 -5.86 -5.27 12.72
C LEU A 120 -4.91 -4.88 13.84
N LEU A 121 -5.16 -3.76 14.54
CA LEU A 121 -4.27 -3.28 15.59
C LEU A 121 -4.14 -4.35 16.68
N SER A 122 -5.26 -4.83 17.21
CA SER A 122 -5.26 -5.89 18.23
C SER A 122 -4.55 -7.16 17.75
N LYS A 123 -4.76 -7.55 16.49
CA LYS A 123 -4.10 -8.73 15.89
C LYS A 123 -2.59 -8.57 15.72
N ILE A 124 -2.13 -7.38 15.33
CA ILE A 124 -0.69 -7.10 15.22
C ILE A 124 -0.06 -7.05 16.62
N GLN A 125 -0.79 -6.51 17.61
CA GLN A 125 -0.35 -6.40 19.01
C GLN A 125 -0.08 -7.74 19.71
N GLU A 126 -0.71 -8.83 19.25
CA GLU A 126 -0.39 -10.18 19.73
C GLU A 126 1.10 -10.55 19.49
N SER A 127 1.77 -9.89 18.55
CA SER A 127 3.14 -10.21 18.13
C SER A 127 4.12 -9.04 18.13
N PHE A 128 3.64 -7.79 18.11
CA PHE A 128 4.49 -6.61 17.96
C PHE A 128 3.98 -5.43 18.77
N ILE A 129 4.90 -4.63 19.30
CA ILE A 129 4.55 -3.44 20.10
C ILE A 129 4.23 -2.27 19.14
N PRO A 130 3.05 -1.64 19.23
CA PRO A 130 2.69 -0.51 18.39
C PRO A 130 3.38 0.75 18.89
N ILE A 131 3.86 1.55 17.94
CA ILE A 131 4.29 2.92 18.19
C ILE A 131 3.29 3.83 17.46
N LYS A 132 2.52 4.60 18.22
CA LYS A 132 1.54 5.54 17.65
C LYS A 132 2.25 6.73 17.01
N LEU A 133 1.88 7.04 15.77
CA LEU A 133 2.39 8.19 15.02
C LEU A 133 1.40 9.34 15.07
N LYS A 134 1.90 10.55 15.34
CA LYS A 134 1.14 11.80 15.27
C LYS A 134 1.16 12.38 13.87
N THR A 135 2.28 12.25 13.17
CA THR A 135 2.48 12.86 11.85
C THR A 135 3.20 11.92 10.89
N TYR A 136 3.26 12.31 9.62
CA TYR A 136 3.97 11.54 8.60
C TYR A 136 5.50 11.66 8.74
N GLU A 137 5.99 12.79 9.24
CA GLU A 137 7.41 13.03 9.51
C GLU A 137 7.97 12.01 10.48
N GLU A 138 7.16 11.61 11.47
CA GLU A 138 7.56 10.57 12.41
C GLU A 138 7.78 9.24 11.69
N LEU A 139 6.99 8.89 10.66
CA LEU A 139 7.20 7.68 9.85
C LEU A 139 8.59 7.70 9.19
N GLN A 140 8.98 8.81 8.57
CA GLN A 140 10.31 8.94 7.96
C GLN A 140 11.43 8.86 9.01
N GLY A 141 11.23 9.48 10.18
CA GLY A 141 12.16 9.41 11.30
C GLY A 141 12.34 7.98 11.82
N TYR A 142 11.26 7.22 11.94
CA TYR A 142 11.33 5.81 12.32
C TYR A 142 11.92 4.94 11.22
N TYR A 143 11.61 5.19 9.94
CA TYR A 143 12.23 4.48 8.83
C TYR A 143 13.76 4.62 8.87
N LYS A 144 14.29 5.84 9.06
CA LYS A 144 15.74 6.07 9.18
C LYS A 144 16.38 5.32 10.35
N LYS A 145 15.64 5.09 11.44
CA LYS A 145 16.12 4.39 12.64
C LYS A 145 16.00 2.87 12.56
N LEU A 146 14.89 2.38 12.01
CA LEU A 146 14.52 0.96 12.03
C LEU A 146 14.89 0.22 10.75
N GLY A 147 14.88 0.91 9.60
CA GLY A 147 15.09 0.34 8.26
C GLY A 147 13.96 -0.59 7.76
N HIS A 148 13.26 -1.25 8.67
CA HIS A 148 12.26 -2.29 8.43
C HIS A 148 11.06 -2.09 9.38
N TYR A 149 9.85 -2.03 8.83
CA TYR A 149 8.65 -1.75 9.62
C TYR A 149 7.38 -2.30 8.98
N LEU A 150 6.33 -2.50 9.78
CA LEU A 150 4.95 -2.49 9.31
C LEU A 150 4.31 -1.14 9.64
N TYR A 151 3.51 -0.62 8.72
CA TYR A 151 2.70 0.57 8.94
C TYR A 151 1.23 0.20 8.85
N PHE A 152 0.43 0.69 9.78
CA PHE A 152 -1.03 0.52 9.81
C PHE A 152 -1.71 1.84 10.19
N GLU A 153 -2.76 2.18 9.47
CA GLU A 153 -3.67 3.27 9.80
C GLU A 153 -5.09 2.71 9.88
N ASN A 154 -5.75 2.84 11.04
CA ASN A 154 -7.09 2.31 11.25
C ASN A 154 -8.18 3.21 10.59
N SER A 155 -9.44 2.79 10.73
CA SER A 155 -10.62 3.51 10.23
C SER A 155 -10.79 4.90 10.89
N ASN A 156 -10.36 5.04 12.14
CA ASN A 156 -10.33 6.30 12.89
C ASN A 156 -9.14 7.21 12.54
N SER A 157 -8.38 6.89 11.49
CA SER A 157 -7.19 7.63 11.04
C SER A 157 -6.03 7.68 12.05
N GLU A 158 -6.03 6.78 13.05
CA GLU A 158 -4.91 6.58 13.96
C GLU A 158 -3.83 5.76 13.29
N LYS A 159 -2.58 6.21 13.43
CA LYS A 159 -1.43 5.69 12.68
C LYS A 159 -0.49 4.97 13.62
N PHE A 160 0.02 3.82 13.19
CA PHE A 160 0.90 2.98 13.97
C PHE A 160 2.05 2.47 13.11
N ILE A 161 3.22 2.39 13.72
CA ILE A 161 4.37 1.69 13.16
C ILE A 161 4.80 0.58 14.11
N PHE A 162 5.29 -0.52 13.54
CA PHE A 162 5.78 -1.67 14.28
C PHE A 162 7.20 -1.98 13.83
N ASN A 163 8.12 -2.08 14.78
CA ASN A 163 9.46 -2.56 14.50
C ASN A 163 9.44 -4.07 14.26
N ILE A 164 10.05 -4.51 13.15
CA ILE A 164 10.09 -5.91 12.77
C ILE A 164 11.54 -6.38 12.79
N ASN A 165 11.91 -7.03 13.89
CA ASN A 165 13.26 -7.53 14.16
C ASN A 165 13.38 -9.06 13.98
N ARG A 166 12.37 -9.68 13.36
CA ARG A 166 12.32 -11.12 13.11
C ARG A 166 11.62 -11.42 11.78
N PRO A 167 11.85 -12.59 11.16
CA PRO A 167 11.07 -13.02 10.01
C PRO A 167 9.57 -13.03 10.32
N ILE A 168 8.77 -12.56 9.36
CA ILE A 168 7.31 -12.55 9.45
C ILE A 168 6.71 -13.25 8.24
N ARG A 169 5.44 -13.64 8.35
CA ARG A 169 4.67 -14.20 7.22
C ARG A 169 4.71 -13.24 6.02
N ARG A 170 4.88 -13.77 4.81
CA ARG A 170 4.69 -13.00 3.57
C ARG A 170 3.29 -12.42 3.51
N GLN A 171 3.16 -11.18 3.03
CA GLN A 171 1.89 -10.48 2.92
C GLN A 171 1.11 -10.44 4.26
N TYR A 172 1.81 -10.34 5.40
CA TYR A 172 1.22 -10.49 6.75
C TYR A 172 -0.06 -9.66 6.97
N LEU A 173 -0.01 -8.35 6.68
CA LEU A 173 -1.17 -7.48 6.86
C LEU A 173 -2.35 -7.86 5.96
N ARG A 174 -2.11 -8.23 4.70
CA ARG A 174 -3.13 -8.78 3.80
C ARG A 174 -3.73 -10.09 4.35
N PHE A 175 -2.91 -10.97 4.93
CA PHE A 175 -3.40 -12.18 5.58
C PHE A 175 -4.32 -11.84 6.75
N LEU A 176 -3.91 -10.92 7.63
CA LEU A 176 -4.75 -10.48 8.75
C LEU A 176 -6.03 -9.78 8.27
N THR A 177 -5.98 -9.01 7.17
CA THR A 177 -7.17 -8.39 6.58
C THR A 177 -8.16 -9.45 6.07
N ALA A 178 -7.68 -10.44 5.32
CA ALA A 178 -8.51 -11.52 4.79
C ALA A 178 -9.14 -12.36 5.91
N ASP A 179 -8.36 -12.69 6.95
CA ASP A 179 -8.84 -13.37 8.15
C ASP A 179 -9.87 -12.52 8.92
N GLY A 180 -9.58 -11.23 9.12
CA GLY A 180 -10.44 -10.31 9.85
C GLY A 180 -11.81 -10.07 9.20
N ILE A 181 -11.94 -10.26 7.88
CA ILE A 181 -13.24 -10.23 7.20
C ILE A 181 -13.91 -11.61 7.09
N GLY A 182 -13.35 -12.65 7.72
CA GLY A 182 -13.86 -14.02 7.69
C GLY A 182 -13.64 -14.76 6.36
N LYS A 183 -12.68 -14.33 5.54
CA LYS A 183 -12.38 -14.91 4.21
C LYS A 183 -10.87 -15.17 4.02
N PRO A 184 -10.24 -16.00 4.87
CA PRO A 184 -8.79 -16.17 4.90
C PRO A 184 -8.19 -16.69 3.56
N GLU A 185 -8.98 -17.38 2.74
CA GLU A 185 -8.59 -17.86 1.41
C GLU A 185 -8.21 -16.71 0.46
N LEU A 186 -8.82 -15.54 0.62
CA LEU A 186 -8.55 -14.35 -0.20
C LEU A 186 -7.15 -13.78 0.05
N ALA A 187 -6.45 -14.20 1.11
CA ALA A 187 -5.05 -13.85 1.31
C ALA A 187 -4.18 -14.32 0.13
N ASN A 188 -4.51 -15.46 -0.50
CA ASN A 188 -3.78 -15.98 -1.66
C ASN A 188 -4.31 -15.39 -2.97
N TRP A 189 -3.78 -14.23 -3.37
CA TRP A 189 -4.20 -13.54 -4.58
C TRP A 189 -4.02 -14.33 -5.88
N ARG A 190 -3.04 -15.26 -5.93
CA ARG A 190 -2.80 -16.09 -7.11
C ARG A 190 -3.93 -17.09 -7.35
N LYS A 191 -4.52 -17.61 -6.26
CA LYS A 191 -5.70 -18.49 -6.32
C LYS A 191 -7.01 -17.69 -6.40
N HIS A 192 -7.03 -16.49 -5.82
CA HIS A 192 -8.21 -15.62 -5.75
C HIS A 192 -7.88 -14.22 -6.29
N PRO A 193 -7.80 -14.04 -7.62
CA PRO A 193 -7.37 -12.78 -8.23
C PRO A 193 -8.43 -11.66 -8.13
N GLY A 194 -9.68 -11.98 -7.83
CA GLY A 194 -10.72 -10.99 -7.52
C GLY A 194 -11.12 -10.09 -8.71
N TYR A 195 -11.04 -10.58 -9.95
CA TYR A 195 -11.33 -9.79 -11.15
C TYR A 195 -12.75 -9.21 -11.18
N GLU A 196 -13.75 -9.96 -10.72
CA GLU A 196 -15.14 -9.47 -10.69
C GLU A 196 -15.33 -8.33 -9.68
N LEU A 197 -14.68 -8.42 -8.50
CA LEU A 197 -14.64 -7.31 -7.54
C LEU A 197 -13.93 -6.10 -8.13
N MET A 198 -12.84 -6.31 -8.87
CA MET A 198 -12.10 -5.22 -9.54
C MET A 198 -12.97 -4.53 -10.59
N LYS A 199 -13.68 -5.28 -11.44
CA LYS A 199 -14.60 -4.73 -12.44
C LYS A 199 -15.71 -3.91 -11.77
N LYS A 200 -16.31 -4.45 -10.71
CA LYS A 200 -17.35 -3.74 -9.95
C LYS A 200 -16.81 -2.44 -9.35
N ALA A 201 -15.65 -2.52 -8.69
CA ALA A 201 -14.99 -1.36 -8.11
C ALA A 201 -14.64 -0.29 -9.15
N ARG A 202 -14.23 -0.68 -10.37
CA ARG A 202 -13.99 0.27 -11.48
C ARG A 202 -15.24 1.07 -11.81
N ILE A 203 -16.37 0.39 -12.00
CA ILE A 203 -17.66 1.04 -12.32
C ILE A 203 -18.07 1.99 -11.18
N THR A 204 -17.93 1.55 -9.93
CA THR A 204 -18.30 2.34 -8.75
C THR A 204 -17.38 3.55 -8.57
N LEU A 205 -16.05 3.38 -8.66
CA LEU A 205 -15.09 4.39 -8.20
C LEU A 205 -14.66 5.41 -9.26
N ILE A 206 -14.58 5.05 -10.55
CA ILE A 206 -14.08 5.96 -11.60
C ILE A 206 -14.77 7.34 -11.56
N PRO A 207 -16.11 7.45 -11.45
CA PRO A 207 -16.79 8.75 -11.40
C PRO A 207 -16.31 9.66 -10.25
N HIS A 208 -15.92 9.09 -9.12
CA HIS A 208 -15.46 9.83 -7.95
C HIS A 208 -14.02 10.35 -8.09
N PHE A 209 -13.18 9.68 -8.89
CA PHE A 209 -11.78 10.06 -9.10
C PHE A 209 -11.59 11.06 -10.26
N ASN A 210 -12.50 11.10 -11.24
CA ASN A 210 -12.39 11.95 -12.45
C ASN A 210 -12.27 13.46 -12.17
N ASN A 211 -12.77 13.95 -11.04
CA ASN A 211 -12.79 15.37 -10.71
C ASN A 211 -11.68 15.80 -9.75
N ILE A 212 -10.82 14.87 -9.32
CA ILE A 212 -9.70 15.21 -8.44
C ILE A 212 -8.62 15.89 -9.27
N LYS A 213 -8.24 17.10 -8.87
CA LYS A 213 -7.04 17.80 -9.37
C LYS A 213 -6.06 17.93 -8.22
N ILE A 214 -4.95 17.20 -8.29
CA ILE A 214 -3.82 17.37 -7.38
C ILE A 214 -2.69 17.96 -8.21
N GLN A 215 -2.19 19.12 -7.76
CA GLN A 215 -1.04 19.81 -8.33
C GLN A 215 0.24 19.38 -7.62
#